data_AF-A0A6F9ZIH0-F1
#
_entry.id   AF-A0A6F9ZIH0-F1
#
_cell.length_a   1.000
_cell.length_b   1.000
_cell.length_c   1.000
_cell.angle_alpha   90.00
_cell.angle_beta   90.00
_cell.angle_gamma   90.00
#
_symmetry.space_group_name_H-M   'P 1'
#
loop_
_entity.id
_entity.type
_entity.pdbx_description
1 polymer ?
#
loop_
_entity_poly.entity_id
_entity_poly.type
_entity_poly.pdbx_seq_one_letter_code
_entity_poly.pdbx_strand_id
1 'polypeptide(L)'
;MIWQGVETENVEFRALEGKISVQGDLNVFFLYEGEGEEQAVRCYETTVPFGGTVDCTGCDEGMAADIDYVLGSKDVEIRPDFDGEQRVFAIELVMDLDISLYEEERLDILSGVYGVVKEVEAVSKPAQFKGLLAKTSGKTKIADRIKLASSDAPIVQILHSEAQVQLEEEEIVENGIHVKGYVNIQTLYISSGEKTPYSSVKGNIPFSYMLDVPEINGSCSFKIRTGLEQLAVAMLDGGELDVKAVVVCHAIVFEHKTENIVTDIVVSDSDMNKLSSLPGIVIYIAKEGDSLWDVGKRYYVPISQIKETNDMTTEEIKPGDKLLIVKGIAN
;
A
#
# COMPACT_ATOMS: atom_id res chain seq x y z
N MET A 1 37.51 10.61 -11.94
CA MET A 1 36.07 10.37 -12.16
C MET A 1 35.51 11.53 -12.96
N ILE A 2 34.73 11.27 -14.01
CA ILE A 2 34.06 12.31 -14.83
C ILE A 2 32.58 12.38 -14.47
N TRP A 3 31.90 11.24 -14.42
CA TRP A 3 30.48 11.13 -14.09
C TRP A 3 30.21 9.81 -13.37
N GLN A 4 29.15 9.79 -12.57
CA GLN A 4 28.67 8.58 -11.91
C GLN A 4 27.13 8.53 -11.89
N GLY A 5 26.58 7.34 -12.08
CA GLY A 5 25.18 7.00 -11.83
C GLY A 5 25.14 5.94 -10.73
N VAL A 6 24.36 6.17 -9.68
CA VAL A 6 24.17 5.21 -8.59
C VAL A 6 22.69 5.19 -8.26
N GLU A 7 22.02 4.12 -8.64
CA GLU A 7 20.57 3.93 -8.52
C GLU A 7 20.26 2.60 -7.87
N THR A 8 19.12 2.54 -7.18
CA THR A 8 18.63 1.31 -6.56
C THR A 8 17.49 0.73 -7.39
N GLU A 9 17.52 -0.58 -7.61
CA GLU A 9 16.48 -1.34 -8.28
C GLU A 9 16.01 -2.49 -7.39
N ASN A 10 14.79 -2.98 -7.66
CA ASN A 10 14.22 -4.16 -7.01
C ASN A 10 14.28 -4.13 -5.47
N VAL A 11 14.10 -2.95 -4.87
CA VAL A 11 14.16 -2.80 -3.41
C VAL A 11 12.89 -3.35 -2.77
N GLU A 12 13.04 -4.42 -2.00
CA GLU A 12 11.97 -5.08 -1.28
C GLU A 12 12.14 -4.94 0.23
N PHE A 13 11.04 -4.63 0.91
CA PHE A 13 10.96 -4.61 2.37
C PHE A 13 10.03 -5.71 2.87
N ARG A 14 10.43 -6.38 3.94
CA ARG A 14 9.59 -7.38 4.63
C ARG A 14 9.65 -7.16 6.14
N ALA A 15 8.49 -7.02 6.76
CA ALA A 15 8.38 -7.01 8.21
C ALA A 15 8.63 -8.42 8.75
N LEU A 16 9.44 -8.50 9.81
CA LEU A 16 9.76 -9.70 10.57
C LEU A 16 9.54 -9.39 12.06
N GLU A 17 9.64 -10.38 12.94
CA GLU A 17 9.55 -10.11 14.39
C GLU A 17 10.67 -9.15 14.85
N GLY A 18 10.28 -7.94 15.29
CA GLY A 18 11.15 -6.92 15.84
C GLY A 18 12.11 -6.22 14.85
N LYS A 19 12.04 -6.51 13.55
CA LYS A 19 12.91 -5.94 12.52
C LYS A 19 12.28 -5.94 11.13
N ILE A 20 12.82 -5.12 10.24
CA ILE A 20 12.47 -5.08 8.82
C ILE A 20 13.68 -5.55 8.02
N SER A 21 13.52 -6.54 7.14
CA SER A 21 14.55 -6.87 6.17
C SER A 21 14.42 -5.99 4.93
N VAL A 22 15.55 -5.51 4.43
CA VAL A 22 15.66 -4.81 3.15
C VAL A 22 16.59 -5.61 2.23
N GLN A 23 16.19 -5.80 0.99
CA GLN A 23 16.99 -6.42 -0.07
C GLN A 23 16.79 -5.64 -1.37
N GLY A 24 17.82 -5.55 -2.20
CA GLY A 24 17.71 -4.91 -3.50
C GLY A 24 19.03 -4.92 -4.25
N ASP A 25 19.04 -4.25 -5.39
CA ASP A 25 20.18 -4.15 -6.28
C ASP A 25 20.65 -2.70 -6.39
N LEU A 26 21.96 -2.49 -6.37
CA LEU A 26 22.58 -1.21 -6.65
C LEU A 26 23.15 -1.23 -8.07
N ASN A 27 22.53 -0.48 -8.98
CA ASN A 27 23.06 -0.26 -10.32
C ASN A 27 24.03 0.92 -10.30
N VAL A 28 25.25 0.64 -10.76
CA VAL A 28 26.36 1.58 -10.68
C VAL A 28 26.95 1.75 -12.07
N PHE A 29 27.04 3.01 -12.48
CA PHE A 29 27.70 3.45 -13.70
C PHE A 29 28.80 4.45 -13.37
N PHE A 30 29.99 4.25 -13.92
CA PHE A 30 31.11 5.19 -13.83
C PHE A 30 31.63 5.55 -15.21
N LEU A 31 31.77 6.86 -15.45
CA LEU A 31 32.52 7.40 -16.57
C LEU A 31 33.80 8.03 -16.01
N TYR A 32 34.96 7.59 -16.49
CA TYR A 32 36.24 8.03 -15.98
C TYR A 32 37.30 8.08 -17.08
N GLU A 33 38.38 8.80 -16.81
CA GLU A 33 39.54 8.88 -17.68
C GLU A 33 40.57 7.85 -17.24
N GLY A 34 41.10 7.04 -18.16
CA GLY A 34 42.16 6.08 -17.85
C GLY A 34 43.52 6.76 -17.67
N GLU A 35 44.39 6.15 -16.88
CA GLU A 35 45.80 6.57 -16.78
C GLU A 35 46.60 6.07 -18.01
N GLY A 36 47.45 6.94 -18.59
CA GLY A 36 48.29 6.63 -19.74
C GLY A 36 48.37 7.78 -20.77
N GLU A 37 49.19 7.62 -21.81
CA GLU A 37 49.40 8.67 -22.83
C GLU A 37 48.15 9.00 -23.66
N GLU A 38 47.22 8.05 -23.81
CA GLU A 38 46.00 8.25 -24.60
C GLU A 38 44.84 8.87 -23.80
N GLN A 39 44.90 8.89 -22.46
CA GLN A 39 43.86 9.40 -21.56
C GLN A 39 42.43 9.05 -22.02
N ALA A 40 42.22 7.81 -22.46
CA ALA A 40 40.96 7.41 -23.05
C ALA A 40 39.85 7.42 -21.99
N VAL A 41 38.71 8.05 -22.31
CA VAL A 41 37.50 7.95 -21.49
C VAL A 41 36.97 6.52 -21.57
N ARG A 42 36.68 5.95 -20.41
CA ARG A 42 36.16 4.59 -20.21
C ARG A 42 34.87 4.64 -19.41
N CYS A 43 34.03 3.65 -19.63
CA CYS A 43 32.85 3.41 -18.81
C CYS A 43 32.93 2.04 -18.13
N TYR A 44 32.38 1.96 -16.92
CA TYR A 44 32.18 0.72 -16.18
C TYR A 44 30.76 0.71 -15.64
N GLU A 45 30.06 -0.40 -15.84
CA GLU A 45 28.68 -0.59 -15.39
C GLU A 45 28.55 -1.95 -14.72
N THR A 46 27.94 -2.00 -13.55
CA THR A 46 27.71 -3.25 -12.82
C THR A 46 26.53 -3.12 -11.86
N THR A 47 26.03 -4.28 -11.41
CA THR A 47 24.98 -4.40 -10.41
C THR A 47 25.54 -5.07 -9.17
N VAL A 48 25.36 -4.44 -8.01
CA VAL A 48 25.81 -4.96 -6.72
C VAL A 48 24.58 -5.26 -5.85
N PRO A 49 24.27 -6.53 -5.54
CA PRO A 49 23.17 -6.85 -4.65
C PRO A 49 23.50 -6.38 -3.22
N PHE A 50 22.51 -5.82 -2.53
CA PHE A 50 22.61 -5.43 -1.14
C PHE A 50 21.47 -6.04 -0.33
N GLY A 51 21.73 -6.25 0.96
CA GLY A 51 20.72 -6.77 1.87
C GLY A 51 21.11 -6.55 3.32
N GLY A 52 20.12 -6.31 4.15
CA GLY A 52 20.31 -6.03 5.56
C GLY A 52 19.02 -6.06 6.35
N THR A 53 19.12 -5.65 7.61
CA THR A 53 17.97 -5.53 8.51
C THR A 53 18.04 -4.22 9.27
N VAL A 54 16.89 -3.63 9.50
CA VAL A 54 16.70 -2.44 10.34
C VAL A 54 15.87 -2.86 11.55
N ASP A 55 16.34 -2.54 12.75
CA ASP A 55 15.60 -2.83 13.98
C ASP A 55 14.30 -2.01 14.01
N CYS A 56 13.19 -2.69 14.31
CA CYS A 56 11.85 -2.09 14.35
C CYS A 56 11.05 -2.78 15.46
N THR A 57 11.20 -2.31 16.69
CA THR A 57 10.55 -2.97 17.83
C THR A 57 9.04 -2.87 17.75
N GLY A 58 8.35 -3.99 17.95
CA GLY A 58 6.88 -4.07 17.92
C GLY A 58 6.30 -4.46 16.57
N CYS A 59 7.10 -4.71 15.54
CA CYS A 59 6.61 -5.28 14.29
C CYS A 59 6.61 -6.81 14.29
N ASP A 60 5.73 -7.39 13.48
CA ASP A 60 5.65 -8.82 13.22
C ASP A 60 5.44 -9.12 11.72
N GLU A 61 5.50 -10.41 11.36
CA GLU A 61 5.35 -10.89 9.98
C GLU A 61 3.94 -10.75 9.40
N GLY A 62 2.92 -10.62 10.26
CA GLY A 62 1.52 -10.45 9.89
C GLY A 62 1.13 -9.01 9.59
N MET A 63 1.92 -8.03 10.02
CA MET A 63 1.64 -6.61 9.77
C MET A 63 1.73 -6.25 8.27
N ALA A 64 0.76 -5.48 7.80
CA ALA A 64 0.79 -4.90 6.47
C ALA A 64 1.82 -3.76 6.43
N ALA A 65 3.00 -4.06 5.89
CA ALA A 65 4.07 -3.06 5.75
C ALA A 65 3.87 -2.12 4.55
N ASP A 66 3.90 -0.82 4.78
CA ASP A 66 3.93 0.24 3.79
C ASP A 66 5.22 1.06 3.98
N ILE A 67 6.30 0.65 3.32
CA ILE A 67 7.64 1.20 3.53
C ILE A 67 8.14 1.88 2.26
N ASP A 68 8.41 3.18 2.37
CA ASP A 68 9.05 3.99 1.32
C ASP A 68 10.51 4.24 1.64
N TYR A 69 11.26 4.71 0.65
CA TYR A 69 12.61 5.21 0.88
C TYR A 69 13.01 6.33 -0.06
N VAL A 70 13.93 7.16 0.40
CA VAL A 70 14.63 8.15 -0.41
C VAL A 70 16.13 7.93 -0.26
N LEU A 71 16.86 8.00 -1.37
CA LEU A 71 18.31 7.99 -1.31
C LEU A 71 18.81 9.37 -0.88
N GLY A 72 19.53 9.40 0.25
CA GLY A 72 20.18 10.56 0.82
C GLY A 72 21.55 10.82 0.18
N SER A 73 22.59 10.92 1.00
CA SER A 73 23.96 11.12 0.50
C SER A 73 24.45 9.91 -0.30
N LYS A 74 25.22 10.21 -1.36
CA LYS A 74 25.88 9.24 -2.22
C LYS A 74 27.35 9.64 -2.33
N ASP A 75 28.21 8.95 -1.60
CA ASP A 75 29.63 9.22 -1.58
C ASP A 75 30.37 8.10 -2.32
N VAL A 76 31.18 8.48 -3.32
CA VAL A 76 32.00 7.55 -4.08
C VAL A 76 33.46 7.95 -3.92
N GLU A 77 34.25 7.06 -3.34
CA GLU A 77 35.68 7.24 -3.14
C GLU A 77 36.45 6.27 -4.02
N ILE A 78 37.51 6.75 -4.67
CA ILE A 78 38.46 5.90 -5.38
C ILE A 78 39.56 5.53 -4.39
N ARG A 79 39.77 4.23 -4.18
CA ARG A 79 40.75 3.67 -3.27
C ARG A 79 41.79 2.83 -4.03
N PRO A 80 43.02 2.73 -3.49
CA PRO A 80 44.02 1.84 -4.03
C PRO A 80 43.60 0.37 -3.86
N ASP A 81 43.91 -0.46 -4.86
CA ASP A 81 43.85 -1.91 -4.77
C ASP A 81 45.07 -2.46 -3.98
N PHE A 82 45.23 -3.78 -3.96
CA PHE A 82 46.34 -4.44 -3.26
C PHE A 82 47.73 -4.08 -3.82
N ASP A 83 47.79 -3.67 -5.09
CA ASP A 83 49.03 -3.26 -5.76
C ASP A 83 49.30 -1.75 -5.59
N GLY A 84 48.39 -1.02 -4.93
CA GLY A 84 48.49 0.42 -4.66
C GLY A 84 47.90 1.28 -5.78
N GLU A 85 47.30 0.69 -6.80
CA GLU A 85 46.75 1.39 -7.97
C GLU A 85 45.28 1.76 -7.74
N GLN A 86 44.86 2.94 -8.19
CA GLN A 86 43.54 3.52 -7.90
C GLN A 86 42.42 2.83 -8.70
N ARG A 87 42.05 1.59 -8.33
CA ARG A 87 41.11 0.73 -9.08
C ARG A 87 39.87 0.29 -8.32
N VAL A 88 39.73 0.70 -7.07
CA VAL A 88 38.59 0.30 -6.22
C VAL A 88 37.62 1.47 -6.08
N PHE A 89 36.38 1.29 -6.50
CA PHE A 89 35.30 2.24 -6.20
C PHE A 89 34.62 1.82 -4.89
N ALA A 90 34.76 2.63 -3.85
CA ALA A 90 34.04 2.48 -2.60
C ALA A 90 32.81 3.39 -2.62
N ILE A 91 31.63 2.81 -2.42
CA ILE A 91 30.35 3.53 -2.45
C ILE A 91 29.74 3.49 -1.06
N GLU A 92 29.46 4.66 -0.50
CA GLU A 92 28.67 4.83 0.71
C GLU A 92 27.34 5.49 0.33
N LEU A 93 26.24 4.78 0.59
CA LEU A 93 24.89 5.20 0.25
C LEU A 93 24.04 5.29 1.51
N VAL A 94 23.39 6.43 1.72
CA VAL A 94 22.40 6.61 2.79
C VAL A 94 21.00 6.43 2.23
N MET A 95 20.19 5.62 2.91
CA MET A 95 18.80 5.37 2.56
C MET A 95 17.90 5.78 3.73
N ASP A 96 17.08 6.78 3.51
CA ASP A 96 16.11 7.28 4.48
C ASP A 96 14.79 6.53 4.29
N LEU A 97 14.34 5.81 5.31
CA LEU A 97 13.11 5.00 5.25
C LEU A 97 11.91 5.73 5.87
N ASP A 98 10.77 5.71 5.18
CA ASP A 98 9.47 6.09 5.73
C ASP A 98 8.64 4.83 5.97
N ILE A 99 8.46 4.47 7.24
CA ILE A 99 7.95 3.17 7.66
C ILE A 99 6.56 3.33 8.28
N SER A 100 5.56 2.72 7.65
CA SER A 100 4.22 2.54 8.23
C SER A 100 3.88 1.05 8.29
N LEU A 101 3.54 0.53 9.47
CA LEU A 101 3.12 -0.87 9.65
C LEU A 101 1.72 -0.89 10.24
N TYR A 102 0.85 -1.72 9.68
CA TYR A 102 -0.56 -1.81 10.08
C TYR A 102 -0.90 -3.22 10.56
N GLU A 103 -1.54 -3.31 11.71
CA GLU A 103 -2.14 -4.54 12.26
C GLU A 103 -3.67 -4.40 12.21
N GLU A 104 -4.36 -5.47 11.81
CA GLU A 104 -5.82 -5.51 11.82
C GLU A 104 -6.33 -6.07 13.16
N GLU A 105 -7.02 -5.22 13.91
CA GLU A 105 -7.69 -5.62 15.15
C GLU A 105 -9.20 -5.81 14.94
N ARG A 106 -9.76 -6.87 15.53
CA ARG A 106 -11.22 -7.04 15.63
C ARG A 106 -11.72 -6.40 16.90
N LEU A 107 -12.59 -5.40 16.76
CA LEU A 107 -13.19 -4.68 17.88
C LEU A 107 -14.67 -5.07 18.04
N ASP A 108 -15.04 -5.52 19.22
CA ASP A 108 -16.44 -5.71 19.60
C ASP A 108 -17.02 -4.38 20.12
N ILE A 109 -17.96 -3.81 19.37
CA ILE A 109 -18.64 -2.56 19.74
C ILE A 109 -20.01 -2.82 20.34
N LEU A 110 -20.36 -2.07 21.39
CA LEU A 110 -21.72 -2.06 21.94
C LEU A 110 -22.65 -1.35 20.94
N SER A 111 -23.51 -2.13 20.28
CA SER A 111 -24.48 -1.63 19.29
C SER A 111 -25.80 -1.16 19.90
N GLY A 112 -26.13 -1.60 21.12
CA GLY A 112 -27.38 -1.22 21.77
C GLY A 112 -27.53 -1.75 23.18
N VAL A 113 -28.48 -1.16 23.91
CA VAL A 113 -28.86 -1.54 25.26
C VAL A 113 -30.38 -1.49 25.37
N TYR A 114 -30.98 -2.44 26.09
CA TYR A 114 -32.37 -2.35 26.49
C TYR A 114 -32.50 -2.64 27.99
N GLY A 115 -33.47 -1.98 28.61
CA GLY A 115 -33.77 -2.17 30.02
C GLY A 115 -34.84 -3.24 30.23
N VAL A 116 -34.70 -4.00 31.31
CA VAL A 116 -35.69 -5.01 31.76
C VAL A 116 -36.57 -4.44 32.86
N VAL A 117 -35.98 -3.63 33.75
CA VAL A 117 -36.66 -3.06 34.92
C VAL A 117 -36.88 -1.55 34.79
N LYS A 118 -35.95 -0.86 34.13
CA LYS A 118 -35.97 0.58 33.87
C LYS A 118 -36.05 0.83 32.37
N GLU A 119 -36.54 2.00 32.00
CA GLU A 119 -36.46 2.45 30.62
C GLU A 119 -35.03 2.92 30.36
N VAL A 120 -34.43 2.38 29.29
CA VAL A 120 -33.04 2.63 28.96
C VAL A 120 -32.96 3.09 27.51
N GLU A 121 -32.34 4.24 27.32
CA GLU A 121 -32.06 4.80 26.01
C GLU A 121 -30.54 4.89 25.82
N ALA A 122 -30.05 4.28 24.73
CA ALA A 122 -28.65 4.34 24.36
C ALA A 122 -28.36 5.66 23.63
N VAL A 123 -27.36 6.40 24.10
CA VAL A 123 -26.85 7.59 23.42
C VAL A 123 -25.69 7.18 22.53
N SER A 124 -25.98 7.09 21.23
CA SER A 124 -24.99 6.71 20.23
C SER A 124 -24.35 7.91 19.56
N LYS A 125 -23.08 7.78 19.19
CA LYS A 125 -22.37 8.75 18.35
C LYS A 125 -21.75 8.03 17.15
N PRO A 126 -21.71 8.68 15.97
CA PRO A 126 -20.98 8.13 14.83
C PRO A 126 -19.49 8.11 15.15
N ALA A 127 -18.86 6.94 15.01
CA ALA A 127 -17.43 6.75 15.09
C ALA A 127 -16.91 6.29 13.72
N GLN A 128 -15.74 6.79 13.36
CA GLN A 128 -15.06 6.44 12.11
C GLN A 128 -14.04 5.34 12.39
N PHE A 129 -14.09 4.30 11.56
CA PHE A 129 -13.17 3.18 11.57
C PHE A 129 -12.47 3.10 10.23
N LYS A 130 -11.21 2.67 10.27
CA LYS A 130 -10.37 2.48 9.09
C LYS A 130 -10.04 1.00 8.99
N GLY A 131 -10.39 0.36 7.89
CA GLY A 131 -10.05 -1.03 7.59
C GLY A 131 -9.06 -1.09 6.44
N LEU A 132 -8.11 -2.03 6.49
CA LEU A 132 -7.27 -2.32 5.33
C LEU A 132 -8.11 -3.07 4.29
N LEU A 133 -8.38 -2.44 3.15
CA LEU A 133 -9.13 -3.06 2.06
C LEU A 133 -8.22 -3.94 1.21
N ALA A 134 -7.05 -3.42 0.85
CA ALA A 134 -6.11 -4.12 0.00
C ALA A 134 -4.68 -3.62 0.18
N LYS A 135 -3.73 -4.54 0.04
CA LYS A 135 -2.33 -4.26 -0.25
C LYS A 135 -1.95 -5.05 -1.48
N THR A 136 -1.72 -4.37 -2.60
CA THR A 136 -1.57 -5.00 -3.91
C THR A 136 -0.47 -4.33 -4.73
N SER A 137 -0.01 -5.03 -5.76
CA SER A 137 0.97 -4.52 -6.71
C SER A 137 0.66 -5.01 -8.12
N GLY A 138 0.99 -4.19 -9.10
CA GLY A 138 0.78 -4.47 -10.51
C GLY A 138 1.92 -3.92 -11.36
N LYS A 139 2.02 -4.40 -12.60
CA LYS A 139 3.10 -4.02 -13.51
C LYS A 139 2.54 -3.72 -14.89
N THR A 140 3.06 -2.70 -15.53
CA THR A 140 2.76 -2.39 -16.94
C THR A 140 4.04 -2.29 -17.75
N LYS A 141 3.99 -2.80 -18.99
CA LYS A 141 5.10 -2.73 -19.93
C LYS A 141 4.87 -1.55 -20.86
N ILE A 142 5.90 -0.74 -21.03
CA ILE A 142 5.92 0.31 -22.05
C ILE A 142 6.98 0.01 -23.09
N ALA A 143 6.68 0.37 -24.34
CA ALA A 143 7.59 0.26 -25.45
C ALA A 143 7.35 1.45 -26.38
N ASP A 144 8.36 2.26 -26.59
CA ASP A 144 8.29 3.42 -27.49
C ASP A 144 9.68 3.75 -28.05
N ARG A 145 9.74 4.75 -28.93
CA ARG A 145 10.97 5.18 -29.57
C ARG A 145 11.30 6.63 -29.24
N ILE A 146 12.59 6.87 -29.00
CA ILE A 146 13.11 8.23 -28.82
C ILE A 146 13.92 8.60 -30.06
N LYS A 147 13.49 9.66 -30.75
CA LYS A 147 14.19 10.22 -31.90
C LYS A 147 15.11 11.34 -31.47
N LEU A 148 16.32 11.36 -32.03
CA LEU A 148 17.25 12.47 -31.88
C LEU A 148 16.72 13.72 -32.59
N ALA A 149 17.09 14.89 -32.09
CA ALA A 149 16.80 16.13 -32.80
C ALA A 149 17.62 16.17 -34.10
N SER A 150 17.11 16.84 -35.13
CA SER A 150 17.82 16.92 -36.43
C SER A 150 19.17 17.64 -36.34
N SER A 151 19.43 18.37 -35.26
CA SER A 151 20.71 19.00 -34.94
C SER A 151 21.73 18.05 -34.32
N ASP A 152 21.31 16.90 -33.81
CA ASP A 152 22.16 16.00 -33.05
C ASP A 152 22.98 15.12 -33.99
N ALA A 153 24.26 14.94 -33.67
CA ALA A 153 25.10 14.01 -34.40
C ALA A 153 24.62 12.56 -34.17
N PRO A 154 24.63 11.70 -35.20
CA PRO A 154 24.17 10.32 -35.08
C PRO A 154 24.88 9.54 -33.97
N ILE A 155 24.11 8.69 -33.27
CA ILE A 155 24.59 7.73 -32.27
C ILE A 155 25.51 6.70 -32.94
N VAL A 156 26.65 6.47 -32.31
CA VAL A 156 27.60 5.40 -32.64
C VAL A 156 27.52 4.28 -31.61
N GLN A 157 27.42 4.64 -30.32
CA GLN A 157 27.39 3.67 -29.21
C GLN A 157 26.63 4.25 -28.01
N ILE A 158 25.74 3.45 -27.41
CA ILE A 158 25.11 3.78 -26.12
C ILE A 158 26.10 3.47 -24.99
N LEU A 159 26.22 4.40 -24.03
CA LEU A 159 27.09 4.24 -22.86
C LEU A 159 26.30 3.87 -21.61
N HIS A 160 25.18 4.54 -21.35
CA HIS A 160 24.34 4.30 -20.18
C HIS A 160 22.95 4.91 -20.38
N SER A 161 21.94 4.30 -19.79
CA SER A 161 20.57 4.78 -19.79
C SER A 161 19.99 4.66 -18.39
N GLU A 162 19.35 5.74 -17.94
CA GLU A 162 18.66 5.82 -16.66
C GLU A 162 17.22 6.29 -16.92
N ALA A 163 16.29 5.92 -16.04
CA ALA A 163 14.92 6.38 -16.14
C ALA A 163 14.23 6.54 -14.79
N GLN A 164 13.36 7.55 -14.70
CA GLN A 164 12.56 7.83 -13.52
C GLN A 164 11.08 7.83 -13.87
N VAL A 165 10.29 7.11 -13.07
CA VAL A 165 8.83 7.15 -13.16
C VAL A 165 8.32 8.39 -12.43
N GLN A 166 7.53 9.19 -13.13
CA GLN A 166 6.86 10.37 -12.58
C GLN A 166 5.35 10.16 -12.68
N LEU A 167 4.70 10.11 -11.53
CA LEU A 167 3.24 10.06 -11.43
C LEU A 167 2.64 11.43 -11.80
N GLU A 168 1.53 11.44 -12.54
CA GLU A 168 0.80 12.66 -12.90
C GLU A 168 -0.63 12.65 -12.35
N GLU A 169 -1.33 11.52 -12.49
CA GLU A 169 -2.74 11.40 -12.10
C GLU A 169 -3.02 10.02 -11.48
N GLU A 170 -3.81 10.03 -10.42
CA GLU A 170 -4.34 8.84 -9.74
C GLU A 170 -5.83 9.04 -9.47
N GLU A 171 -6.66 8.10 -9.91
CA GLU A 171 -8.12 8.19 -9.80
C GLU A 171 -8.72 6.82 -9.43
N ILE A 172 -9.67 6.82 -8.50
CA ILE A 172 -10.48 5.62 -8.22
C ILE A 172 -11.44 5.39 -9.38
N VAL A 173 -11.36 4.22 -9.99
CA VAL A 173 -12.28 3.75 -11.04
C VAL A 173 -13.01 2.49 -10.57
N GLU A 174 -13.92 1.97 -11.39
CA GLU A 174 -14.61 0.73 -11.07
C GLU A 174 -13.60 -0.42 -10.87
N ASN A 175 -13.61 -1.02 -9.67
CA ASN A 175 -12.75 -2.14 -9.27
C ASN A 175 -11.22 -1.87 -9.34
N GLY A 176 -10.79 -0.61 -9.28
CA GLY A 176 -9.36 -0.34 -9.29
C GLY A 176 -8.96 1.12 -9.14
N ILE A 177 -7.65 1.35 -9.24
CA ILE A 177 -7.04 2.68 -9.26
C ILE A 177 -6.41 2.87 -10.63
N HIS A 178 -6.85 3.89 -11.36
CA HIS A 178 -6.25 4.27 -12.62
C HIS A 178 -5.08 5.22 -12.37
N VAL A 179 -3.92 4.86 -12.91
CA VAL A 179 -2.64 5.53 -12.70
C VAL A 179 -2.09 5.98 -14.05
N LYS A 180 -1.79 7.28 -14.16
CA LYS A 180 -1.11 7.86 -15.33
C LYS A 180 0.15 8.61 -14.92
N GLY A 181 1.11 8.61 -15.82
CA GLY A 181 2.33 9.37 -15.65
C GLY A 181 3.27 9.21 -16.83
N TYR A 182 4.53 9.56 -16.59
CA TYR A 182 5.59 9.49 -17.58
C TYR A 182 6.77 8.71 -17.04
N VAL A 183 7.42 7.96 -17.91
CA VAL A 183 8.78 7.48 -17.68
C VAL A 183 9.71 8.46 -18.37
N ASN A 184 10.49 9.21 -17.59
CA ASN A 184 11.50 10.12 -18.10
C ASN A 184 12.81 9.36 -18.26
N ILE A 185 13.32 9.28 -19.49
CA ILE A 185 14.54 8.56 -19.83
C ILE A 185 15.63 9.55 -20.20
N GLN A 186 16.85 9.28 -19.74
CA GLN A 186 18.06 9.95 -20.18
C GLN A 186 19.06 8.90 -20.65
N THR A 187 19.64 9.08 -21.84
CA THR A 187 20.63 8.16 -22.40
C THR A 187 21.88 8.92 -22.80
N LEU A 188 23.01 8.50 -22.23
CA LEU A 188 24.35 8.97 -22.57
C LEU A 188 24.93 8.10 -23.70
N TYR A 189 25.51 8.72 -24.72
CA TYR A 189 26.01 8.01 -25.89
C TYR A 189 27.23 8.70 -26.53
N ILE A 190 27.97 7.93 -27.33
CA ILE A 190 29.01 8.42 -28.24
C ILE A 190 28.37 8.79 -29.57
N SER A 191 28.61 10.02 -30.03
CA SER A 191 28.15 10.53 -31.31
C SER A 191 29.26 10.53 -32.36
N SER A 192 28.88 10.57 -33.63
CA SER A 192 29.78 10.72 -34.78
C SER A 192 30.28 12.16 -35.01
N GLY A 193 29.97 13.09 -34.11
CA GLY A 193 30.37 14.50 -34.23
C GLY A 193 31.87 14.71 -33.95
N GLU A 194 32.56 15.43 -34.83
CA GLU A 194 34.02 15.64 -34.73
C GLU A 194 34.48 16.50 -33.55
N LYS A 195 33.61 17.34 -32.98
CA LYS A 195 33.98 18.32 -31.92
C LYS A 195 33.66 17.84 -30.50
N THR A 196 32.63 17.01 -30.33
CA THR A 196 32.16 16.53 -29.02
C THR A 196 31.72 15.07 -29.16
N PRO A 197 32.57 14.11 -28.77
CA PRO A 197 32.28 12.70 -28.97
C PRO A 197 31.15 12.20 -28.06
N TYR A 198 30.86 12.86 -26.93
CA TYR A 198 29.82 12.46 -25.98
C TYR A 198 28.61 13.39 -26.06
N SER A 199 27.42 12.81 -26.06
CA SER A 199 26.14 13.54 -26.05
C SER A 199 25.10 12.77 -25.24
N SER A 200 24.00 13.43 -24.91
CA SER A 200 22.87 12.83 -24.20
C SER A 200 21.56 13.15 -24.90
N VAL A 201 20.65 12.19 -24.94
CA VAL A 201 19.27 12.40 -25.39
C VAL A 201 18.32 12.15 -24.23
N LYS A 202 17.27 12.98 -24.14
CA LYS A 202 16.19 12.83 -23.17
C LYS A 202 14.90 12.51 -23.90
N GLY A 203 14.07 11.68 -23.30
CA GLY A 203 12.71 11.41 -23.78
C GLY A 203 11.76 11.16 -22.63
N ASN A 204 10.47 11.30 -22.90
CA ASN A 204 9.41 10.90 -21.99
C ASN A 204 8.50 9.91 -22.72
N ILE A 205 8.10 8.85 -22.01
CA ILE A 205 7.16 7.86 -22.53
C ILE A 205 5.97 7.85 -21.58
N PRO A 206 4.78 8.27 -22.02
CA PRO A 206 3.59 8.23 -21.19
C PRO A 206 3.19 6.78 -20.91
N PHE A 207 2.68 6.53 -19.71
CA PHE A 207 2.08 5.25 -19.35
C PHE A 207 0.71 5.46 -18.71
N SER A 208 -0.16 4.47 -18.89
CA SER A 208 -1.50 4.39 -18.31
C SER A 208 -1.70 2.97 -17.82
N TYR A 209 -2.10 2.81 -16.56
CA TYR A 209 -2.27 1.50 -15.95
C TYR A 209 -3.48 1.49 -15.01
N MET A 210 -4.22 0.39 -15.01
CA MET A 210 -5.29 0.13 -14.05
C MET A 210 -4.79 -0.92 -13.07
N LEU A 211 -4.68 -0.55 -11.80
CA LEU A 211 -4.35 -1.47 -10.72
C LEU A 211 -5.64 -2.04 -10.12
N ASP A 212 -5.77 -3.37 -10.15
CA ASP A 212 -6.95 -4.06 -9.69
C ASP A 212 -7.09 -3.99 -8.16
N VAL A 213 -8.18 -3.39 -7.70
CA VAL A 213 -8.57 -3.31 -6.29
C VAL A 213 -10.08 -3.55 -6.21
N PRO A 214 -10.52 -4.80 -6.05
CA PRO A 214 -11.94 -5.11 -5.91
C PRO A 214 -12.58 -4.33 -4.75
N GLU A 215 -13.85 -3.96 -4.90
CA GLU A 215 -14.66 -3.28 -3.87
C GLU A 215 -14.23 -1.84 -3.50
N ILE A 216 -13.18 -1.31 -4.15
CA ILE A 216 -12.79 0.08 -3.98
C ILE A 216 -13.91 1.02 -4.44
N ASN A 217 -14.11 2.09 -3.68
CA ASN A 217 -15.11 3.11 -3.96
C ASN A 217 -14.64 4.48 -3.44
N GLY A 218 -15.43 5.53 -3.69
CA GLY A 218 -15.06 6.91 -3.36
C GLY A 218 -14.90 7.23 -1.86
N SER A 219 -15.29 6.34 -0.94
CA SER A 219 -14.99 6.51 0.48
C SER A 219 -13.60 5.99 0.88
N CYS A 220 -12.94 5.23 -0.01
CA CYS A 220 -11.63 4.65 0.26
C CYS A 220 -10.53 5.71 0.17
N SER A 221 -9.49 5.55 0.99
CA SER A 221 -8.24 6.29 0.87
C SER A 221 -7.11 5.34 0.47
N PHE A 222 -6.17 5.78 -0.35
CA PHE A 222 -5.05 4.95 -0.78
C PHE A 222 -3.74 5.73 -0.82
N LYS A 223 -2.62 5.00 -0.88
CA LYS A 223 -1.30 5.53 -1.23
C LYS A 223 -0.76 4.69 -2.40
N ILE A 224 -0.38 5.34 -3.50
CA ILE A 224 0.30 4.71 -4.64
C ILE A 224 1.80 5.02 -4.56
N ARG A 225 2.62 4.00 -4.85
CA ARG A 225 4.03 4.15 -5.17
C ARG A 225 4.30 3.54 -6.52
N THR A 226 5.14 4.19 -7.31
CA THR A 226 5.60 3.69 -8.60
C THR A 226 7.10 3.56 -8.62
N GLY A 227 7.59 2.60 -9.39
CA GLY A 227 9.01 2.34 -9.56
C GLY A 227 9.29 1.76 -10.93
N LEU A 228 10.58 1.72 -11.27
CA LEU A 228 11.07 1.08 -12.47
C LEU A 228 11.62 -0.30 -12.08
N GLU A 229 11.10 -1.36 -12.70
CA GLU A 229 11.59 -2.72 -12.49
C GLU A 229 12.62 -3.13 -13.55
N GLN A 230 12.44 -2.66 -14.78
CA GLN A 230 13.34 -2.95 -15.89
C GLN A 230 13.42 -1.76 -16.84
N LEU A 231 14.62 -1.52 -17.36
CA LEU A 231 14.89 -0.62 -18.48
C LEU A 231 15.78 -1.32 -19.49
N ALA A 232 15.38 -1.31 -20.76
CA ALA A 232 16.18 -1.77 -21.87
C ALA A 232 16.13 -0.72 -22.98
N VAL A 233 17.29 -0.19 -23.34
CA VAL A 233 17.45 0.78 -24.42
C VAL A 233 18.39 0.20 -25.47
N ALA A 234 17.95 0.18 -26.72
CA ALA A 234 18.74 -0.29 -27.84
C ALA A 234 18.75 0.74 -28.96
N MET A 235 19.86 0.83 -29.69
CA MET A 235 19.96 1.67 -30.87
C MET A 235 19.30 0.95 -32.06
N LEU A 236 18.32 1.58 -32.70
CA LEU A 236 17.75 1.07 -33.96
C LEU A 236 18.64 1.49 -35.13
N ASP A 237 18.96 2.77 -35.17
CA ASP A 237 19.93 3.38 -36.07
C ASP A 237 20.58 4.60 -35.39
N GLY A 238 21.42 5.35 -36.10
CA GLY A 238 22.09 6.51 -35.53
C GLY A 238 21.16 7.67 -35.12
N GLY A 239 19.87 7.64 -35.41
CA GLY A 239 18.92 8.71 -35.08
C GLY A 239 17.78 8.28 -34.16
N GLU A 240 17.64 7.00 -33.82
CA GLU A 240 16.49 6.49 -33.08
C GLU A 240 16.87 5.39 -32.07
N LEU A 241 16.31 5.48 -30.87
CA LEU A 241 16.41 4.50 -29.80
C LEU A 241 15.09 3.72 -29.66
N ASP A 242 15.16 2.40 -29.50
CA ASP A 242 14.08 1.53 -29.01
C ASP A 242 14.16 1.46 -27.49
N VAL A 243 13.11 1.87 -26.80
CA VAL A 243 13.04 1.88 -25.34
C VAL A 243 11.95 0.93 -24.89
N LYS A 244 12.29 0.03 -23.98
CA LYS A 244 11.35 -0.86 -23.29
C LYS A 244 11.55 -0.71 -21.79
N ALA A 245 10.47 -0.54 -21.07
CA ALA A 245 10.53 -0.47 -19.62
C ALA A 245 9.35 -1.19 -18.96
N VAL A 246 9.54 -1.59 -17.72
CA VAL A 246 8.50 -2.16 -16.87
C VAL A 246 8.30 -1.24 -15.67
N VAL A 247 7.13 -0.61 -15.61
CA VAL A 247 6.72 0.21 -14.47
C VAL A 247 5.97 -0.68 -13.50
N VAL A 248 6.38 -0.66 -12.23
CA VAL A 248 5.68 -1.32 -11.13
C VAL A 248 4.90 -0.28 -10.33
N CYS A 249 3.68 -0.63 -9.94
CA CYS A 249 2.81 0.17 -9.08
C CYS A 249 2.45 -0.64 -7.84
N HIS A 250 2.65 -0.08 -6.65
CA HIS A 250 2.23 -0.64 -5.38
C HIS A 250 1.13 0.25 -4.77
N ALA A 251 0.09 -0.37 -4.23
CA ALA A 251 -0.97 0.33 -3.50
C ALA A 251 -1.20 -0.28 -2.13
N ILE A 252 -1.44 0.60 -1.16
CA ILE A 252 -2.16 0.26 0.07
C ILE A 252 -3.45 1.06 0.10
N VAL A 253 -4.56 0.37 0.32
CA VAL A 253 -5.91 0.91 0.22
C VAL A 253 -6.65 0.64 1.51
N PHE A 254 -7.30 1.66 2.03
CA PHE A 254 -8.07 1.62 3.25
C PHE A 254 -9.51 2.04 2.98
N GLU A 255 -10.44 1.23 3.47
CA GLU A 255 -11.84 1.57 3.53
C GLU A 255 -12.14 2.38 4.81
N HIS A 256 -13.11 3.29 4.70
CA HIS A 256 -13.59 4.08 5.82
C HIS A 256 -15.03 3.69 6.11
N LYS A 257 -15.28 3.23 7.32
CA LYS A 257 -16.60 2.80 7.82
C LYS A 257 -17.03 3.74 8.93
N THR A 258 -18.31 4.11 8.94
CA THR A 258 -18.90 4.89 10.02
C THR A 258 -19.94 4.04 10.72
N GLU A 259 -19.72 3.77 12.00
CA GLU A 259 -20.64 2.98 12.83
C GLU A 259 -21.12 3.81 14.02
N ASN A 260 -22.39 3.63 14.39
CA ASN A 260 -22.93 4.26 15.59
C ASN A 260 -22.57 3.42 16.81
N ILE A 261 -21.71 3.98 17.67
CA ILE A 261 -21.31 3.33 18.92
C ILE A 261 -22.04 3.92 20.10
N VAL A 262 -22.47 3.09 21.05
CA VAL A 262 -23.06 3.56 22.30
C VAL A 262 -21.98 4.22 23.15
N THR A 263 -22.17 5.50 23.48
CA THR A 263 -21.21 6.29 24.29
C THR A 263 -21.74 6.63 25.68
N ASP A 264 -23.05 6.63 25.85
CA ASP A 264 -23.69 6.87 27.13
C ASP A 264 -25.04 6.14 27.19
N ILE A 265 -25.58 6.02 28.40
CA ILE A 265 -26.85 5.36 28.66
C ILE A 265 -27.68 6.28 29.55
N VAL A 266 -28.84 6.70 29.05
CA VAL A 266 -29.82 7.44 29.84
C VAL A 266 -30.80 6.44 30.43
N VAL A 267 -30.91 6.47 31.76
CA VAL A 267 -31.81 5.59 32.52
C VAL A 267 -32.93 6.43 33.10
N SER A 268 -34.16 5.99 32.88
CA SER A 268 -35.36 6.61 33.42
C SER A 268 -36.27 5.57 34.07
N ASP A 269 -37.24 6.03 34.86
CA ASP A 269 -38.19 5.12 35.49
C ASP A 269 -39.14 4.53 34.45
N SER A 270 -39.49 3.26 34.66
CA SER A 270 -40.33 2.53 33.72
C SER A 270 -41.76 3.05 33.66
N ASP A 271 -42.30 3.06 32.46
CA ASP A 271 -43.72 3.34 32.25
C ASP A 271 -44.57 2.17 32.75
N MET A 272 -45.07 2.31 33.99
CA MET A 272 -45.90 1.32 34.65
C MET A 272 -47.18 1.01 33.87
N ASN A 273 -47.70 1.95 33.07
CA ASN A 273 -48.87 1.70 32.24
C ASN A 273 -48.53 0.74 31.09
N LYS A 274 -47.39 0.96 30.41
CA LYS A 274 -46.91 0.03 29.37
C LYS A 274 -46.63 -1.35 29.95
N LEU A 275 -45.91 -1.44 31.07
CA LEU A 275 -45.60 -2.73 31.69
C LEU A 275 -46.86 -3.48 32.12
N SER A 276 -47.87 -2.78 32.65
CA SER A 276 -49.13 -3.41 33.10
C SER A 276 -50.01 -3.91 31.95
N SER A 277 -49.89 -3.30 30.76
CA SER A 277 -50.62 -3.71 29.56
C SER A 277 -50.07 -4.96 28.88
N LEU A 278 -48.82 -5.34 29.17
CA LEU A 278 -48.21 -6.54 28.60
C LEU A 278 -48.70 -7.80 29.33
N PRO A 279 -49.05 -8.88 28.61
CA PRO A 279 -49.48 -10.13 29.23
C PRO A 279 -48.34 -10.76 30.03
N GLY A 280 -48.68 -11.41 31.16
CA GLY A 280 -47.67 -12.07 32.00
C GLY A 280 -47.01 -13.29 31.34
N ILE A 281 -47.72 -13.93 30.40
CA ILE A 281 -47.21 -15.03 29.57
C ILE A 281 -47.70 -14.81 28.14
N VAL A 282 -46.79 -14.89 27.17
CA VAL A 282 -47.14 -14.85 25.75
C VAL A 282 -46.40 -15.94 24.98
N ILE A 283 -47.05 -16.51 23.97
CA ILE A 283 -46.37 -17.33 22.97
C ILE A 283 -46.08 -16.43 21.78
N TYR A 284 -44.81 -16.07 21.60
CA TYR A 284 -44.35 -15.31 20.45
C TYR A 284 -44.04 -16.24 19.29
N ILE A 285 -44.44 -15.85 18.07
CA ILE A 285 -44.09 -16.58 16.84
C ILE A 285 -43.07 -15.72 16.10
N ALA A 286 -41.84 -16.22 15.98
CA ALA A 286 -40.74 -15.52 15.35
C ALA A 286 -41.03 -15.23 13.88
N LYS A 287 -40.70 -14.03 13.44
CA LYS A 287 -40.81 -13.59 12.05
C LYS A 287 -39.43 -13.57 11.40
N GLU A 288 -39.43 -13.40 10.09
CA GLU A 288 -38.20 -13.16 9.32
C GLU A 288 -37.48 -11.91 9.82
N GLY A 289 -36.22 -12.08 10.20
CA GLY A 289 -35.36 -11.02 10.73
C GLY A 289 -35.42 -10.80 12.25
N ASP A 290 -36.32 -11.48 12.98
CA ASP A 290 -36.38 -11.34 14.44
C ASP A 290 -35.16 -11.96 15.12
N SER A 291 -34.70 -11.34 16.20
CA SER A 291 -33.70 -11.89 17.14
C SER A 291 -34.27 -12.04 18.55
N LEU A 292 -33.61 -12.84 19.40
CA LEU A 292 -33.95 -12.89 20.82
C LEU A 292 -33.80 -11.53 21.50
N TRP A 293 -32.90 -10.66 21.01
CA TRP A 293 -32.76 -9.29 21.50
C TRP A 293 -34.04 -8.48 21.23
N ASP A 294 -34.64 -8.60 20.04
CA ASP A 294 -35.87 -7.86 19.69
C ASP A 294 -37.04 -8.30 20.57
N VAL A 295 -37.15 -9.61 20.79
CA VAL A 295 -38.16 -10.22 21.65
C VAL A 295 -37.95 -9.78 23.11
N GLY A 296 -36.71 -9.84 23.61
CA GLY A 296 -36.34 -9.42 24.96
C GLY A 296 -36.64 -7.94 25.21
N LYS A 297 -36.25 -7.07 24.27
CA LYS A 297 -36.57 -5.63 24.33
C LYS A 297 -38.07 -5.36 24.30
N ARG A 298 -38.82 -6.08 23.46
CA ARG A 298 -40.26 -5.88 23.32
C ARG A 298 -41.04 -6.25 24.58
N TYR A 299 -40.63 -7.32 25.26
CA TYR A 299 -41.35 -7.85 26.42
C TYR A 299 -40.67 -7.52 27.76
N TYR A 300 -39.58 -6.75 27.76
CA TYR A 300 -38.79 -6.42 28.95
C TYR A 300 -38.32 -7.68 29.67
N VAL A 301 -37.71 -8.61 28.94
CA VAL A 301 -37.19 -9.89 29.46
C VAL A 301 -35.72 -10.06 29.07
N PRO A 302 -34.83 -10.51 29.98
CA PRO A 302 -33.45 -10.86 29.63
C PRO A 302 -33.42 -12.01 28.62
N ILE A 303 -32.49 -11.96 27.64
CA ILE A 303 -32.30 -13.06 26.68
C ILE A 303 -32.04 -14.39 27.40
N SER A 304 -31.28 -14.38 28.50
CA SER A 304 -31.00 -15.57 29.32
C SER A 304 -32.29 -16.24 29.83
N GLN A 305 -33.27 -15.45 30.27
CA GLN A 305 -34.55 -15.97 30.75
C GLN A 305 -35.39 -16.54 29.60
N ILE A 306 -35.36 -15.91 28.42
CA ILE A 306 -36.03 -16.46 27.22
C ILE A 306 -35.43 -17.82 26.87
N LYS A 307 -34.10 -17.93 26.88
CA LYS A 307 -33.40 -19.19 26.61
C LYS A 307 -33.76 -20.28 27.61
N GLU A 308 -33.72 -19.96 28.90
CA GLU A 308 -34.06 -20.90 29.99
C GLU A 308 -35.50 -21.40 29.86
N THR A 309 -36.45 -20.49 29.60
CA THR A 309 -37.88 -20.84 29.49
C THR A 309 -38.17 -21.73 28.28
N ASN A 310 -37.32 -21.70 27.25
CA ASN A 310 -37.51 -22.42 25.99
C ASN A 310 -36.46 -23.52 25.77
N ASP A 311 -35.70 -23.90 26.81
CA ASP A 311 -34.64 -24.92 26.76
C ASP A 311 -33.62 -24.69 25.61
N MET A 312 -33.30 -23.43 25.32
CA MET A 312 -32.43 -23.04 24.21
C MET A 312 -30.96 -22.94 24.64
N THR A 313 -30.06 -23.54 23.86
CA THR A 313 -28.61 -23.41 24.05
C THR A 313 -28.00 -22.27 23.23
N THR A 314 -28.61 -21.91 22.09
CA THR A 314 -28.18 -20.85 21.17
C THR A 314 -29.15 -19.66 21.21
N GLU A 315 -28.77 -18.55 20.55
CA GLU A 315 -29.65 -17.37 20.37
C GLU A 315 -30.31 -17.33 18.99
N GLU A 316 -30.08 -18.36 18.18
CA GLU A 316 -30.63 -18.47 16.84
C GLU A 316 -32.11 -18.84 16.88
N ILE A 317 -32.94 -18.07 16.17
CA ILE A 317 -34.35 -18.34 15.96
C ILE A 317 -34.68 -18.29 14.48
N LYS A 318 -35.64 -19.09 14.04
CA LYS A 318 -36.11 -19.16 12.66
C LYS A 318 -37.55 -18.67 12.55
N PRO A 319 -37.97 -18.16 11.39
CA PRO A 319 -39.36 -17.79 11.16
C PRO A 319 -40.31 -18.96 11.43
N GLY A 320 -41.32 -18.74 12.25
CA GLY A 320 -42.30 -19.74 12.68
C GLY A 320 -41.99 -20.40 14.03
N ASP A 321 -40.79 -20.18 14.60
CA ASP A 321 -40.46 -20.70 15.93
C ASP A 321 -41.39 -20.10 17.00
N LYS A 322 -41.80 -20.94 17.95
CA LYS A 322 -42.69 -20.54 19.04
C LYS A 322 -41.88 -20.38 20.31
N LEU A 323 -41.79 -19.14 20.80
CA LEU A 323 -41.09 -18.79 22.03
C LEU A 323 -42.11 -18.51 23.14
N LEU A 324 -42.04 -19.25 24.22
CA LEU A 324 -42.74 -18.96 25.46
C LEU A 324 -41.99 -17.82 26.18
N ILE A 325 -42.63 -16.66 26.29
CA ILE A 325 -42.08 -15.50 26.99
C ILE A 325 -42.87 -15.32 28.28
N VAL A 326 -42.17 -15.42 29.41
CA VAL A 326 -42.74 -15.21 30.74
C VAL A 326 -42.16 -13.92 31.30
N LYS A 327 -43.03 -12.97 31.67
CA LYS A 327 -42.59 -11.72 32.28
C LYS A 327 -42.02 -12.00 33.67
N GLY A 328 -40.78 -11.58 33.93
CA GLY A 328 -40.22 -11.61 35.27
C GLY A 328 -41.03 -10.70 36.20
N ILE A 329 -41.58 -11.25 37.29
CA ILE A 329 -42.20 -10.44 38.34
C ILE A 329 -41.06 -9.73 39.06
N ALA A 330 -41.08 -8.39 39.06
CA ALA A 330 -40.19 -7.60 39.90
C ALA A 330 -40.47 -7.96 41.37
N ASN A 331 -39.56 -8.68 42.01
CA ASN A 331 -39.46 -8.74 43.47
C ASN A 331 -38.47 -7.68 43.95
#